data_AF-A0A960GYP5-F1
#
_entry.id   AF-A0A960GYP5-F1
#
_cell.length_a   1.000
_cell.length_b   1.000
_cell.length_c   1.000
_cell.angle_alpha   90.00
_cell.angle_beta   90.00
_cell.angle_gamma   90.00
#
_symmetry.space_group_name_H-M   'P 1'
#
loop_
_entity.id
_entity.type
_entity.pdbx_description
1 polymer ?
#
loop_
_entity_poly.entity_id
_entity_poly.type
_entity_poly.pdbx_seq_one_letter_code
_entity_poly.pdbx_strand_id
1 'polypeptide(L)'
;MNILKGATLAAVAAGLSLVLAVPALADEGFNGVYRYIPDLGDSVNVTISSNCETDGCVAHIAGERGNVQGDAIFNGGLWTLSVRNPVGDICEGKRYPADQVYTWDANTLQGTLTSAYGPACDGTSGVATTAFTLTKVS
;
A
#
# COMPACT_ATOMS: atom_id res chain seq x y z
N MET A 1 -14.64 60.37 59.24
CA MET A 1 -14.50 60.92 57.88
C MET A 1 -13.30 60.24 57.25
N ASN A 2 -13.51 59.44 56.21
CA ASN A 2 -12.60 59.09 55.11
C ASN A 2 -13.38 58.13 54.20
N ILE A 3 -13.75 58.60 53.02
CA ILE A 3 -14.54 57.88 52.01
C ILE A 3 -13.57 57.39 50.93
N LEU A 4 -13.62 56.11 50.52
CA LEU A 4 -13.24 55.66 49.17
C LEU A 4 -13.84 54.26 48.93
N LYS A 5 -14.98 54.19 48.23
CA LYS A 5 -15.16 53.85 46.81
C LYS A 5 -14.97 52.35 46.52
N GLY A 6 -16.08 51.65 46.27
CA GLY A 6 -16.07 50.33 45.63
C GLY A 6 -15.86 50.44 44.11
N ALA A 7 -15.51 49.31 43.48
CA ALA A 7 -16.01 48.92 42.16
C ALA A 7 -15.42 47.55 41.73
N THR A 8 -16.32 46.74 41.17
CA THR A 8 -16.13 45.79 40.05
C THR A 8 -15.26 44.55 40.22
N LEU A 9 -15.97 43.43 40.32
CA LEU A 9 -15.58 42.09 39.86
C LEU A 9 -15.05 42.14 38.42
N ALA A 10 -13.84 41.64 38.20
CA ALA A 10 -13.39 41.15 36.90
C ALA A 10 -12.84 39.74 37.11
N ALA A 11 -13.73 38.74 37.04
CA ALA A 11 -13.33 37.35 36.95
C ALA A 11 -12.74 37.12 35.54
N VAL A 12 -11.42 37.14 35.43
CA VAL A 12 -10.73 36.69 34.22
C VAL A 12 -10.86 35.16 34.18
N ALA A 13 -11.87 34.66 33.47
CA ALA A 13 -11.97 33.25 33.13
C ALA A 13 -10.85 32.93 32.13
N ALA A 14 -9.74 32.39 32.63
CA ALA A 14 -8.73 31.77 31.79
C ALA A 14 -9.37 30.52 31.16
N GLY A 15 -9.87 30.67 29.93
CA GLY A 15 -10.33 29.54 29.13
C GLY A 15 -9.14 28.63 28.84
N LEU A 16 -9.05 27.50 29.56
CA LEU A 16 -8.21 26.39 29.12
C LEU A 16 -8.83 25.84 27.84
N SER A 17 -8.35 26.30 26.69
CA SER A 17 -8.50 25.58 25.44
C SER A 17 -7.75 24.26 25.59
N LEU A 18 -8.43 23.21 26.06
CA LEU A 18 -8.01 21.84 25.84
C LEU A 18 -8.13 21.60 24.33
N VAL A 19 -7.11 22.02 23.58
CA VAL A 19 -6.85 21.46 22.26
C VAL A 19 -6.61 19.99 22.55
N LEU A 20 -7.65 19.18 22.37
CA LEU A 20 -7.46 17.76 22.17
C LEU A 20 -6.56 17.68 20.95
N ALA A 21 -5.26 17.50 21.17
CA ALA A 21 -4.41 16.92 20.16
C ALA A 21 -5.08 15.58 19.88
N VAL A 22 -5.95 15.55 18.86
CA VAL A 22 -6.27 14.31 18.18
C VAL A 22 -4.90 13.72 17.93
N PRO A 23 -4.58 12.55 18.50
CA PRO A 23 -3.38 11.89 18.04
C PRO A 23 -3.58 11.84 16.55
N ALA A 24 -2.65 12.45 15.81
CA ALA A 24 -2.45 12.04 14.45
C ALA A 24 -2.19 10.54 14.60
N LEU A 25 -3.25 9.75 14.44
CA LEU A 25 -3.10 8.44 13.85
C LEU A 25 -2.49 8.82 12.51
N ALA A 26 -1.16 8.94 12.49
CA ALA A 26 -0.42 8.48 11.35
C ALA A 26 -0.96 7.08 11.21
N ASP A 27 -1.99 6.94 10.37
CA ASP A 27 -2.30 5.70 9.72
C ASP A 27 -0.92 5.20 9.36
N GLU A 28 -0.44 4.15 10.05
CA GLU A 28 0.83 3.55 9.69
C GLU A 28 0.52 2.98 8.33
N GLY A 29 0.68 3.83 7.30
CA GLY A 29 0.14 3.58 5.98
C GLY A 29 0.69 2.27 5.50
N PHE A 30 0.23 1.80 4.35
CA PHE A 30 0.71 0.55 3.79
C PHE A 30 2.25 0.59 3.55
N ASN A 31 3.02 0.21 4.56
CA ASN A 31 4.44 0.50 4.76
C ASN A 31 5.07 -0.63 5.58
N GLY A 32 6.31 -0.96 5.24
CA GLY A 32 7.10 -1.98 5.93
C GLY A 32 7.50 -3.13 5.01
N VAL A 33 7.98 -4.20 5.62
CA VAL A 33 8.33 -5.43 4.90
C VAL A 33 7.13 -6.37 4.95
N TYR A 34 6.74 -6.86 3.78
CA TYR A 34 5.67 -7.84 3.61
C TYR A 34 6.22 -9.08 2.94
N ARG A 35 5.66 -10.24 3.28
CA ARG A 35 5.89 -11.47 2.55
C ARG A 35 4.77 -11.66 1.54
N TYR A 36 5.12 -11.68 0.26
CA TYR A 36 4.25 -12.05 -0.85
C TYR A 36 4.25 -13.57 -0.98
N ILE A 37 3.06 -14.15 -0.90
CA ILE A 37 2.81 -15.59 -0.90
C ILE A 37 1.84 -15.89 -2.03
N PRO A 38 2.33 -16.25 -3.23
CA PRO A 38 1.47 -16.68 -4.32
C PRO A 38 0.98 -18.13 -4.09
N ASP A 39 -0.18 -18.47 -4.64
CA ASP A 39 -0.65 -19.87 -4.67
C ASP A 39 0.28 -20.77 -5.49
N LEU A 40 0.96 -20.19 -6.49
CA LEU A 40 1.92 -20.87 -7.35
C LEU A 40 3.26 -20.13 -7.37
N GLY A 41 4.34 -20.85 -7.11
CA GLY A 41 5.70 -20.33 -7.10
C GLY A 41 6.24 -20.08 -5.69
N ASP A 42 7.36 -19.37 -5.62
CA ASP A 42 8.08 -19.13 -4.36
C ASP A 42 7.60 -17.86 -3.67
N SER A 43 7.51 -17.91 -2.34
CA SER A 43 7.27 -16.72 -1.52
C SER A 43 8.50 -15.85 -1.41
N VAL A 44 8.30 -14.54 -1.38
CA VAL A 44 9.38 -13.54 -1.35
C VAL A 44 9.02 -12.37 -0.46
N ASN A 45 10.04 -11.68 0.06
CA ASN A 45 9.80 -10.43 0.75
C ASN A 45 9.75 -9.26 -0.25
N VAL A 46 8.89 -8.31 0.06
CA VAL A 46 8.76 -7.02 -0.62
C VAL A 46 8.83 -5.92 0.42
N THR A 47 9.57 -4.86 0.14
CA THR A 47 9.51 -3.63 0.94
C THR A 47 8.50 -2.71 0.31
N ILE A 48 7.60 -2.16 1.12
CA ILE A 48 6.53 -1.27 0.67
C ILE A 48 6.70 0.08 1.36
N SER A 49 6.68 1.15 0.59
CA SER A 49 6.58 2.52 1.10
C SER A 49 5.44 3.26 0.39
N SER A 50 4.41 3.64 1.12
CA SER A 50 3.27 4.40 0.62
C SER A 50 3.33 5.87 0.97
N ASN A 51 2.86 6.68 0.05
CA ASN A 51 2.60 8.10 0.22
C ASN A 51 1.14 8.37 -0.16
N CYS A 52 0.41 9.02 0.75
CA CYS A 52 -0.97 9.40 0.56
C CYS A 52 -1.09 10.92 0.56
N GLU A 53 -1.61 11.46 -0.54
CA GLU A 53 -1.94 12.87 -0.70
C GLU A 53 -3.46 13.05 -0.85
N THR A 54 -3.92 14.28 -1.08
CA THR A 54 -5.35 14.60 -1.23
C THR A 54 -6.01 13.86 -2.39
N ASP A 55 -5.22 13.51 -3.40
CA ASP A 55 -5.69 12.97 -4.68
C ASP A 55 -5.59 11.43 -4.75
N GLY A 56 -5.07 10.79 -3.69
CA GLY A 56 -4.97 9.34 -3.58
C GLY A 56 -3.69 8.87 -2.90
N CYS A 57 -3.52 7.54 -2.84
CA CYS A 57 -2.30 6.92 -2.32
C CYS A 57 -1.56 6.14 -3.40
N VAL A 58 -0.23 6.23 -3.36
CA VAL A 58 0.68 5.42 -4.15
C VAL A 58 1.58 4.63 -3.22
N ALA A 59 1.71 3.33 -3.43
CA ALA A 59 2.62 2.46 -2.71
C ALA A 59 3.74 2.02 -3.64
N HIS A 60 4.97 2.42 -3.34
CA HIS A 60 6.15 1.91 -4.00
C HIS A 60 6.52 0.55 -3.44
N ILE A 61 6.57 -0.46 -4.30
CA ILE A 61 6.87 -1.85 -3.96
C ILE A 61 8.24 -2.20 -4.53
N ALA A 62 9.12 -2.69 -3.67
CA ALA A 62 10.45 -3.15 -4.01
C ALA A 62 10.62 -4.62 -3.59
N GLY A 63 10.40 -5.53 -4.54
CA GLY A 63 10.64 -6.96 -4.37
C GLY A 63 12.09 -7.36 -4.54
N GLU A 64 12.53 -8.36 -3.79
CA GLU A 64 13.86 -8.93 -3.93
C GLU A 64 14.09 -9.45 -5.36
N ARG A 65 15.25 -9.11 -5.95
CA ARG A 65 15.62 -9.50 -7.33
C ARG A 65 14.62 -9.02 -8.41
N GLY A 66 13.73 -8.08 -8.08
CA GLY A 66 12.84 -7.40 -9.03
C GLY A 66 11.62 -8.20 -9.49
N ASN A 67 11.20 -9.18 -8.70
CA ASN A 67 10.09 -10.08 -9.03
C ASN A 67 8.69 -9.45 -8.89
N VAL A 68 8.48 -8.61 -7.86
CA VAL A 68 7.26 -7.81 -7.65
C VAL A 68 7.72 -6.41 -7.32
N GLN A 69 7.78 -5.53 -8.33
CA GLN A 69 8.29 -4.17 -8.15
C GLN A 69 7.51 -3.15 -8.96
N GLY A 70 7.31 -1.96 -8.43
CA GLY A 70 6.65 -0.84 -9.11
C GLY A 70 5.71 -0.07 -8.18
N ASP A 71 4.90 0.80 -8.77
CA ASP A 71 3.98 1.66 -8.03
C ASP A 71 2.55 1.12 -8.11
N ALA A 72 1.99 0.84 -6.94
CA ALA A 72 0.61 0.45 -6.79
C ALA A 72 -0.26 1.66 -6.46
N ILE A 73 -1.42 1.77 -7.09
CA ILE A 73 -2.37 2.85 -6.89
C ILE A 73 -3.51 2.37 -6.00
N PHE A 74 -3.87 3.15 -4.99
CA PHE A 74 -5.02 2.86 -4.14
C PHE A 74 -6.30 3.48 -4.70
N ASN A 75 -7.35 2.69 -4.82
CA ASN A 75 -8.68 3.16 -5.18
C ASN A 75 -9.76 2.33 -4.48
N GLY A 76 -10.59 2.98 -3.67
CA GLY A 76 -11.81 2.36 -3.11
C GLY A 76 -11.59 1.12 -2.26
N GLY A 77 -10.46 1.02 -1.55
CA GLY A 77 -10.13 -0.15 -0.71
C GLY A 77 -9.26 -1.20 -1.42
N LEU A 78 -8.97 -1.02 -2.71
CA LEU A 78 -8.12 -1.91 -3.50
C LEU A 78 -6.82 -1.20 -3.87
N TRP A 79 -5.73 -1.95 -3.84
CA TRP A 79 -4.48 -1.58 -4.46
C TRP A 79 -4.34 -2.27 -5.81
N THR A 80 -3.82 -1.56 -6.80
CA THR A 80 -3.54 -2.11 -8.13
C THR A 80 -2.13 -1.75 -8.59
N LEU A 81 -1.32 -2.76 -8.90
CA LEU A 81 0.02 -2.63 -9.51
C LEU A 81 -0.03 -3.21 -10.92
N SER A 82 0.35 -2.43 -11.94
CA SER A 82 0.45 -2.87 -13.34
C SER A 82 1.87 -2.72 -13.84
N VAL A 83 2.50 -3.82 -14.26
CA VAL A 83 3.93 -3.84 -14.61
C VAL A 83 4.22 -4.75 -15.80
N ARG A 84 5.21 -4.37 -16.61
CA ARG A 84 5.84 -5.27 -17.57
C ARG A 84 6.99 -5.99 -16.86
N ASN A 85 6.79 -7.24 -16.46
CA ASN A 85 7.84 -8.01 -15.83
C ASN A 85 8.69 -8.70 -16.92
N PRO A 86 10.00 -8.41 -17.04
CA PRO A 86 10.87 -9.00 -18.06
C PRO A 86 11.05 -10.51 -17.90
N VAL A 87 10.70 -11.06 -16.74
CA VAL A 87 10.80 -12.47 -16.38
C VAL A 87 9.50 -13.00 -15.77
N GLY A 88 8.37 -12.42 -16.19
CA GLY A 88 7.04 -12.67 -15.61
C GLY A 88 6.39 -13.99 -15.99
N ASP A 89 7.01 -14.77 -16.87
CA ASP A 89 6.57 -16.11 -17.24
C ASP A 89 7.77 -17.09 -17.29
N ILE A 90 7.54 -18.35 -16.94
CA ILE A 90 8.55 -19.42 -16.98
C ILE A 90 8.01 -20.58 -17.81
N CYS A 91 8.62 -20.78 -18.97
CA CYS A 91 8.29 -21.87 -19.86
C CYS A 91 9.53 -22.66 -20.22
N GLU A 92 9.47 -23.98 -20.02
CA GLU A 92 10.58 -24.91 -20.29
C GLU A 92 11.91 -24.46 -19.66
N GLY A 93 11.84 -23.85 -18.47
CA GLY A 93 13.01 -23.34 -17.75
C GLY A 93 13.59 -22.01 -18.26
N LYS A 94 12.99 -21.41 -19.30
CA LYS A 94 13.33 -20.06 -19.78
C LYS A 94 12.35 -19.03 -19.25
N ARG A 95 12.85 -17.82 -19.00
CA ARG A 95 12.06 -16.68 -18.52
C ARG A 95 11.65 -15.80 -19.70
N TYR A 96 10.39 -15.42 -19.74
CA TYR A 96 9.83 -14.55 -20.77
C TYR A 96 9.14 -13.34 -20.16
N PRO A 97 9.08 -12.20 -20.89
CA PRO A 97 8.37 -11.04 -20.43
C PRO A 97 6.84 -11.23 -20.43
N ALA A 98 6.16 -10.76 -19.39
CA ALA A 98 4.71 -10.78 -19.26
C ALA A 98 4.17 -9.45 -18.72
N ASP A 99 2.94 -9.10 -19.11
CA ASP A 99 2.20 -7.99 -18.53
C ASP A 99 1.46 -8.52 -17.31
N GLN A 100 1.75 -7.94 -16.15
CA GLN A 100 1.25 -8.41 -14.88
C GLN A 100 0.43 -7.32 -14.21
N VAL A 101 -0.77 -7.69 -13.78
CA VAL A 101 -1.65 -6.84 -12.99
C VAL A 101 -1.92 -7.54 -11.67
N TYR A 102 -1.48 -6.91 -10.58
CA TYR A 102 -1.74 -7.35 -9.22
C TYR A 102 -2.86 -6.47 -8.66
N THR A 103 -3.90 -7.08 -8.10
CA THR A 103 -4.96 -6.36 -7.37
C THR A 103 -5.21 -7.02 -6.03
N TRP A 104 -5.23 -6.26 -4.95
CA TRP A 104 -5.50 -6.80 -3.61
C TRP A 104 -6.30 -5.83 -2.74
N ASP A 105 -7.05 -6.41 -1.80
CA ASP A 105 -7.79 -5.65 -0.80
C ASP A 105 -6.85 -5.14 0.31
N ALA A 106 -7.00 -3.86 0.65
CA ALA A 106 -6.12 -3.18 1.58
C ALA A 106 -6.27 -3.65 3.04
N ASN A 107 -7.38 -4.27 3.40
CA ASN A 107 -7.65 -4.72 4.77
C ASN A 107 -7.25 -6.19 4.99
N THR A 108 -7.67 -7.04 4.07
CA THR A 108 -7.45 -8.50 4.13
C THR A 108 -6.12 -8.92 3.54
N LEU A 109 -5.50 -8.05 2.72
CA LEU A 109 -4.22 -8.29 2.04
C LEU A 109 -4.24 -9.52 1.11
N GLN A 110 -5.44 -9.92 0.68
CA GLN A 110 -5.65 -11.00 -0.28
C GLN A 110 -5.89 -10.39 -1.67
N GLY A 111 -5.34 -11.04 -2.69
CA GLY A 111 -5.39 -10.52 -4.05
C GLY A 111 -5.18 -11.56 -5.13
N THR A 112 -5.15 -11.06 -6.37
CA THR A 112 -4.90 -11.85 -7.57
C THR A 112 -3.83 -11.19 -8.43
N LEU A 113 -2.98 -12.04 -9.02
CA LEU A 113 -2.06 -11.70 -10.10
C LEU A 113 -2.68 -12.22 -11.40
N THR A 114 -2.96 -11.32 -12.33
CA THR A 114 -3.26 -11.68 -13.72
C THR A 114 -2.03 -11.43 -14.58
N SER A 115 -1.52 -12.47 -15.23
CA SER A 115 -0.36 -12.43 -16.11
C SER A 115 -0.79 -12.71 -17.54
N ALA A 116 -0.54 -11.75 -18.44
CA ALA A 116 -0.71 -11.91 -19.88
C ALA A 116 0.66 -12.15 -20.52
N TYR A 117 0.81 -13.31 -21.17
CA TYR A 117 2.05 -13.76 -21.79
C TYR A 117 1.89 -13.92 -23.30
N GLY A 118 2.99 -13.67 -24.02
CA GLY A 118 3.05 -13.75 -25.47
C GLY A 118 3.45 -15.14 -25.97
N PRO A 119 3.47 -15.35 -27.30
CA PRO A 119 3.72 -16.66 -27.91
C PRO A 119 5.17 -17.13 -27.83
N ALA A 120 6.04 -16.40 -27.12
CA ALA A 120 7.46 -16.73 -27.00
C ALA A 120 7.71 -18.01 -26.19
N CYS A 121 6.74 -18.42 -25.38
CA CYS A 121 6.76 -19.63 -24.58
C CYS A 121 6.53 -20.91 -25.41
N ASP A 122 5.34 -21.05 -26.02
CA ASP A 122 4.87 -22.28 -26.67
C ASP A 122 4.19 -22.02 -28.03
N GLY A 123 4.35 -20.81 -28.58
CA GLY A 123 3.66 -20.36 -29.78
C GLY A 123 2.26 -19.79 -29.53
N THR A 124 1.77 -19.78 -28.29
CA THR A 124 0.42 -19.33 -27.91
C THR A 124 0.49 -18.14 -26.97
N SER A 125 -0.40 -17.16 -27.15
CA SER A 125 -0.61 -16.10 -26.16
C SER A 125 -1.72 -16.50 -25.21
N GLY A 126 -1.61 -16.12 -23.94
CA GLY A 126 -2.59 -16.49 -22.95
C GLY A 126 -2.64 -15.53 -21.77
N VAL A 127 -3.62 -15.79 -20.91
CA VAL A 127 -3.82 -15.08 -19.65
C VAL A 127 -3.98 -16.12 -18.56
N ALA A 128 -3.21 -15.98 -17.48
CA ALA A 128 -3.34 -16.80 -16.29
C ALA A 128 -3.62 -15.90 -15.08
N THR A 129 -4.50 -16.36 -14.19
CA THR A 129 -4.78 -15.66 -12.92
C THR A 129 -4.48 -16.59 -11.77
N THR A 130 -3.70 -16.11 -10.80
CA THR A 130 -3.35 -16.82 -9.57
C THR A 130 -3.67 -15.95 -8.36
N ALA A 131 -4.11 -16.56 -7.25
CA ALA A 131 -4.29 -15.81 -6.02
C ALA A 131 -2.96 -15.63 -5.29
N PHE A 132 -2.90 -14.63 -4.42
CA PHE A 132 -1.80 -14.42 -3.50
C PHE A 132 -2.30 -13.78 -2.20
N THR A 133 -1.47 -13.86 -1.16
CA THR A 133 -1.65 -13.12 0.09
C THR A 133 -0.39 -12.34 0.42
N LEU A 134 -0.55 -11.14 1.00
CA LEU A 134 0.52 -10.39 1.64
C LEU A 134 0.42 -10.52 3.16
N THR A 135 1.55 -10.73 3.82
CA THR A 135 1.61 -10.78 5.29
C THR A 135 2.68 -9.83 5.79
N LYS A 136 2.32 -8.89 6.68
CA LYS A 136 3.28 -7.95 7.27
C LYS A 136 4.31 -8.72 8.10
N VAL A 137 5.58 -8.36 7.94
CA VAL A 137 6.73 -8.97 8.62
C VAL A 137 7.32 -7.99 9.64
N SER A 138 7.54 -6.74 9.25
CA SER A 138 8.07 -5.66 10.11
C SER A 138 7.64 -4.29 9.62
#